data_AF-A0A328C7H4-F1
#
_entry.id   AF-A0A328C7H4-F1
#
_cell.length_a   1.000
_cell.length_b   1.000
_cell.length_c   1.000
_cell.angle_alpha   90.00
_cell.angle_beta   90.00
_cell.angle_gamma   90.00
#
_symmetry.space_group_name_H-M   'P 1'
#
loop_
_entity.id
_entity.type
_entity.pdbx_description
1 polymer ?
#
loop_
_entity_poly.entity_id
_entity_poly.type
_entity_poly.pdbx_seq_one_letter_code
_entity_poly.pdbx_strand_id
1 'polypeptide(L)'
;MDYENAKSPPYYKWMGGLCLSVGIPLGGWSVGILTSGYPEAKAWVLLFLAVIAAFVGLLMVLVPALPQDIRALTEDGERNTLAIARAREGRLSVVELALYGRVSLRDAQTILSHFEAEGYAYVIVSEEGVQHYVFPDFSPGPRELSESESENFMRRLAEAEAEVEVHG
;
A
#
# COMPACT_ATOMS: atom_id res chain seq x y z
N MET A 1 -1.82 -3.23 23.04
CA MET A 1 -1.30 -2.69 21.76
C MET A 1 -2.14 -3.30 20.68
N ASP A 2 -3.06 -2.49 20.21
CA ASP A 2 -4.30 -2.84 19.53
C ASP A 2 -4.06 -3.05 18.02
N TYR A 3 -4.49 -4.21 17.52
CA TYR A 3 -4.39 -4.60 16.10
C TYR A 3 -5.59 -4.09 15.28
N GLU A 4 -6.00 -2.84 15.51
CA GLU A 4 -7.29 -2.33 15.02
C GLU A 4 -7.12 -1.07 14.17
N ASN A 5 -6.31 -1.11 13.10
CA ASN A 5 -6.41 -0.09 12.04
C ASN A 5 -5.68 -0.43 10.73
N ALA A 6 -5.75 -1.67 10.27
CA ALA A 6 -5.38 -1.99 8.88
C ALA A 6 -6.45 -1.38 7.94
N LYS A 7 -6.27 -0.10 7.58
CA LYS A 7 -7.02 0.56 6.50
C LYS A 7 -6.75 -0.19 5.21
N SER A 8 -7.62 -1.15 4.92
CA SER A 8 -7.62 -1.83 3.64
C SER A 8 -7.73 -0.79 2.50
N PRO A 9 -7.09 -1.02 1.34
CA PRO A 9 -6.97 -0.06 0.23
C PRO A 9 -8.32 0.26 -0.46
N PRO A 10 -8.71 1.54 -0.68
CA PRO A 10 -10.09 2.00 -0.95
C PRO A 10 -10.83 1.40 -2.17
N TYR A 11 -10.19 0.56 -2.98
CA TYR A 11 -10.76 -0.06 -4.17
C TYR A 11 -11.85 -1.12 -3.88
N TYR A 12 -11.73 -1.90 -2.79
CA TYR A 12 -12.75 -2.93 -2.46
C TYR A 12 -14.08 -2.33 -2.01
N LYS A 13 -14.08 -1.11 -1.43
CA LYS A 13 -15.30 -0.41 -1.01
C LYS A 13 -16.15 0.02 -2.21
N TRP A 14 -15.51 0.49 -3.27
CA TRP A 14 -16.20 0.86 -4.51
C TRP A 14 -16.71 -0.36 -5.28
N MET A 15 -15.93 -1.44 -5.32
CA MET A 15 -16.32 -2.67 -6.03
C MET A 15 -17.44 -3.44 -5.31
N GLY A 16 -17.42 -3.49 -3.98
CA GLY A 16 -18.51 -4.05 -3.17
C GLY A 16 -19.82 -3.26 -3.28
N GLY A 17 -19.73 -1.93 -3.32
CA GLY A 17 -20.89 -1.05 -3.52
C GLY A 17 -21.55 -1.21 -4.90
N LEU A 18 -20.75 -1.38 -5.96
CA LEU A 18 -21.24 -1.65 -7.32
C LEU A 18 -21.90 -3.04 -7.45
N CYS A 19 -21.33 -4.07 -6.84
CA CYS A 19 -21.95 -5.40 -6.84
C CYS A 19 -23.27 -5.44 -6.04
N LEU A 20 -23.36 -4.71 -4.93
CA LEU A 20 -24.59 -4.62 -4.14
C LEU A 20 -25.68 -3.79 -4.83
N SER A 21 -25.33 -2.67 -5.46
CA SER A 21 -26.33 -1.81 -6.11
C SER A 21 -26.94 -2.42 -7.38
N VAL A 22 -26.20 -3.27 -8.09
CA VAL A 22 -26.70 -4.00 -9.27
C VAL A 22 -27.38 -5.32 -8.86
N GLY A 23 -26.86 -6.01 -7.83
CA GLY A 23 -27.37 -7.32 -7.41
C GLY A 23 -28.73 -7.28 -6.69
N ILE A 24 -28.99 -6.27 -5.86
CA ILE A 24 -30.24 -6.15 -5.09
C ILE A 24 -31.48 -5.96 -5.98
N PRO A 25 -31.50 -5.06 -6.99
CA PRO A 25 -32.66 -4.90 -7.86
C PRO A 25 -32.88 -6.10 -8.80
N LEU A 26 -31.81 -6.76 -9.26
CA LEU A 26 -31.90 -7.99 -10.07
C LEU A 26 -32.40 -9.19 -9.26
N GLY A 27 -31.97 -9.35 -8.01
CA GLY A 27 -32.42 -10.42 -7.12
C GLY A 27 -33.91 -10.31 -6.76
N GLY A 28 -34.39 -9.09 -6.47
CA GLY A 28 -35.80 -8.84 -6.15
C GLY A 28 -36.75 -9.13 -7.33
N TRP A 29 -36.37 -8.74 -8.55
CA TRP A 29 -37.14 -9.06 -9.75
C TRP A 29 -37.15 -10.56 -10.08
N SER A 30 -36.04 -11.26 -9.83
CA SER A 30 -35.92 -12.70 -10.10
C SER A 30 -36.81 -13.55 -9.20
N VAL A 31 -36.91 -13.23 -7.90
CA VAL A 31 -37.75 -13.97 -6.94
C VAL A 31 -39.25 -13.78 -7.24
N GLY A 32 -39.65 -12.59 -7.70
CA GLY A 32 -41.03 -12.32 -8.14
C GLY A 32 -41.45 -13.10 -9.38
N ILE A 33 -40.53 -13.30 -10.34
CA ILE A 33 -40.81 -14.08 -11.55
C ILE A 33 -40.78 -15.60 -11.26
N LEU A 34 -39.91 -16.07 -10.37
CA LEU A 34 -39.86 -17.50 -9.99
C LEU A 34 -41.11 -17.98 -9.24
N THR A 35 -41.72 -17.10 -8.44
CA THR A 35 -42.99 -17.40 -7.74
C THR A 35 -44.22 -17.21 -8.61
N SER A 36 -44.10 -16.48 -9.74
CA SER A 36 -45.17 -16.35 -10.72
C SER A 36 -45.41 -17.66 -11.50
N GLY A 37 -46.66 -17.92 -11.88
CA GLY A 37 -47.09 -19.12 -12.61
C GLY A 37 -46.75 -19.13 -14.10
N TYR A 38 -45.85 -18.26 -14.58
CA TYR A 38 -45.55 -18.10 -16.01
C TYR A 38 -44.29 -18.90 -16.39
N PRO A 39 -44.42 -20.11 -16.96
CA PRO A 39 -43.29 -20.98 -17.28
C PRO A 39 -42.36 -20.37 -18.35
N GLU A 40 -42.90 -19.59 -19.28
CA GLU A 40 -42.11 -18.94 -20.33
C GLU A 40 -41.14 -17.89 -19.76
N ALA A 41 -41.59 -17.07 -18.81
CA ALA A 41 -40.75 -16.05 -18.17
C ALA A 41 -39.58 -16.67 -17.37
N LYS A 42 -39.79 -17.85 -16.77
CA LYS A 42 -38.74 -18.57 -16.03
C LYS A 42 -37.62 -19.05 -16.94
N ALA A 43 -37.95 -19.52 -18.14
CA ALA A 43 -36.97 -19.96 -19.12
C ALA A 43 -36.06 -18.81 -19.55
N TRP A 44 -36.62 -17.63 -19.82
CA TRP A 44 -35.86 -16.44 -20.20
C TRP A 44 -34.93 -15.95 -19.09
N VAL A 45 -35.37 -15.95 -17.82
CA VAL A 45 -34.54 -15.55 -16.69
C VAL A 45 -33.36 -16.52 -16.48
N LEU A 46 -33.60 -17.83 -16.55
CA LEU A 46 -32.55 -18.84 -16.43
C LEU A 46 -31.51 -18.74 -17.56
N LEU A 47 -31.98 -18.49 -18.79
CA LEU A 47 -31.10 -18.30 -19.95
C LEU A 47 -30.24 -17.04 -19.77
N PHE A 48 -30.84 -15.93 -19.34
CA PHE A 48 -30.11 -14.69 -19.07
C PHE A 48 -29.05 -14.85 -17.98
N LEU A 49 -29.39 -15.54 -16.88
CA LEU A 49 -28.46 -15.85 -15.79
C LEU A 49 -27.31 -16.74 -16.28
N ALA A 50 -27.60 -17.76 -17.07
CA ALA A 50 -26.60 -18.66 -17.65
C ALA A 50 -25.65 -17.91 -18.60
N VAL A 51 -26.16 -16.98 -19.41
CA VAL A 51 -25.34 -16.14 -20.30
C VAL A 51 -24.44 -15.21 -19.49
N ILE A 52 -24.94 -14.57 -18.43
CA ILE A 52 -24.10 -13.74 -17.56
C ILE A 52 -23.02 -14.59 -16.89
N ALA A 53 -23.37 -15.75 -16.34
CA ALA A 53 -22.40 -16.63 -15.69
C ALA A 53 -21.32 -17.12 -16.67
N ALA A 54 -21.72 -17.47 -17.91
CA ALA A 54 -20.78 -17.83 -18.96
C ALA A 54 -19.90 -16.64 -19.37
N PHE A 55 -20.46 -15.43 -19.45
CA PHE A 55 -19.71 -14.22 -19.80
C PHE A 55 -18.71 -13.81 -18.71
N VAL A 56 -19.09 -13.93 -17.44
CA VAL A 56 -18.21 -13.69 -16.29
C VAL A 56 -17.11 -14.75 -16.23
N GLY A 57 -17.46 -16.03 -16.42
CA GLY A 57 -16.49 -17.12 -16.50
C GLY A 57 -15.52 -16.92 -17.67
N LEU A 58 -16.03 -16.53 -18.85
CA LEU A 58 -15.23 -16.23 -20.03
C LEU A 58 -14.33 -15.02 -19.78
N LEU A 59 -14.84 -13.96 -19.17
CA LEU A 59 -14.03 -12.81 -18.74
C LEU A 59 -12.95 -13.22 -17.74
N MET A 60 -13.23 -14.11 -16.80
CA MET A 60 -12.20 -14.61 -15.88
C MET A 60 -11.12 -15.44 -16.56
N VAL A 61 -11.44 -16.11 -17.68
CA VAL A 61 -10.45 -16.86 -18.48
C VAL A 61 -9.70 -15.95 -19.46
N LEU A 62 -10.37 -14.95 -20.03
CA LEU A 62 -9.80 -13.99 -21.00
C LEU A 62 -9.09 -12.82 -20.36
N VAL A 63 -9.41 -12.47 -19.12
CA VAL A 63 -8.61 -11.55 -18.32
C VAL A 63 -7.46 -12.41 -17.79
N PRO A 64 -6.26 -12.37 -18.42
CA PRO A 64 -5.10 -12.99 -17.80
C PRO A 64 -5.00 -12.44 -16.40
N ALA A 65 -4.91 -13.35 -15.42
CA ALA A 65 -4.63 -13.01 -14.04
C ALA A 65 -3.58 -11.90 -14.00
N LEU A 66 -3.81 -10.91 -13.12
CA LEU A 66 -2.93 -9.77 -12.89
C LEU A 66 -1.45 -10.20 -13.03
N PRO A 67 -0.64 -9.38 -13.73
CA PRO A 67 0.61 -9.79 -14.34
C PRO A 67 1.46 -10.63 -13.38
N GLN A 68 1.58 -11.92 -13.68
CA GLN A 68 2.58 -12.81 -13.08
C GLN A 68 4.01 -12.27 -13.28
N ASP A 69 4.18 -11.38 -14.26
CA ASP A 69 5.41 -10.64 -14.53
C ASP A 69 5.85 -9.76 -13.33
N ILE A 70 4.91 -9.20 -12.55
CA ILE A 70 5.27 -8.44 -11.33
C ILE A 70 5.85 -9.37 -10.28
N ARG A 71 5.36 -10.61 -10.16
CA ARG A 71 5.86 -11.59 -9.18
C ARG A 71 7.26 -12.12 -9.50
N ALA A 72 7.62 -12.19 -10.77
CA ALA A 72 8.97 -12.55 -11.19
C ALA A 72 9.92 -11.35 -11.13
N LEU A 73 9.43 -10.14 -11.43
CA LEU A 73 10.17 -8.89 -11.20
C LEU A 73 10.41 -8.62 -9.70
N THR A 74 9.55 -9.09 -8.81
CA THR A 74 9.68 -8.81 -7.37
C THR A 74 10.89 -9.48 -6.75
N GLU A 75 11.24 -10.74 -7.05
CA GLU A 75 12.33 -11.37 -6.27
C GLU A 75 13.72 -10.77 -6.60
N ASP A 76 14.01 -10.56 -7.89
CA ASP A 76 15.24 -9.88 -8.32
C ASP A 76 15.17 -8.35 -8.11
N GLY A 77 13.98 -7.77 -8.30
CA GLY A 77 13.73 -6.34 -8.09
C GLY A 77 13.81 -5.93 -6.62
N GLU A 78 13.35 -6.77 -5.70
CA GLU A 78 13.42 -6.56 -4.25
C GLU A 78 14.88 -6.61 -3.79
N ARG A 79 15.64 -7.63 -4.21
CA ARG A 79 17.08 -7.72 -3.89
C ARG A 79 17.84 -6.51 -4.40
N ASN A 80 17.56 -6.09 -5.63
CA ASN A 80 18.17 -4.90 -6.21
C ASN A 80 17.75 -3.63 -5.46
N THR A 81 16.47 -3.50 -5.11
CA THR A 81 15.94 -2.36 -4.35
C THR A 81 16.59 -2.26 -2.96
N LEU A 82 16.75 -3.37 -2.25
CA LEU A 82 17.42 -3.42 -0.95
C LEU A 82 18.92 -3.09 -1.08
N ALA A 83 19.59 -3.54 -2.14
CA ALA A 83 20.97 -3.17 -2.40
C ALA A 83 21.14 -1.66 -2.67
N ILE A 84 20.23 -1.07 -3.45
CA ILE A 84 20.21 0.36 -3.73
C ILE A 84 19.86 1.15 -2.46
N ALA A 85 18.88 0.71 -1.68
CA ALA A 85 18.50 1.33 -0.42
C ALA A 85 19.68 1.31 0.57
N ARG A 86 20.42 0.20 0.67
CA ARG A 86 21.64 0.12 1.49
C ARG A 86 22.73 1.07 1.02
N ALA A 87 22.90 1.25 -0.30
CA ALA A 87 23.85 2.20 -0.86
C ALA A 87 23.44 3.68 -0.66
N ARG A 88 22.17 3.93 -0.34
CA ARG A 88 21.56 5.27 -0.16
C ARG A 88 21.16 5.54 1.28
N GLU A 89 21.84 4.90 2.23
CA GLU A 89 21.61 5.10 3.67
C GLU A 89 20.14 4.90 4.08
N GLY A 90 19.49 3.92 3.45
CA GLY A 90 18.11 3.55 3.75
C GLY A 90 17.04 4.54 3.27
N ARG A 91 17.38 5.63 2.56
CA ARG A 91 16.39 6.56 2.00
C ARG A 91 16.36 6.47 0.47
N LEU A 92 15.18 6.24 -0.09
CA LEU A 92 15.02 6.04 -1.52
C LEU A 92 13.75 6.71 -2.06
N SER A 93 13.87 7.49 -3.12
CA SER A 93 12.73 7.98 -3.89
C SER A 93 12.38 7.06 -5.05
N VAL A 94 11.15 7.18 -5.56
CA VAL A 94 10.69 6.46 -6.76
C VAL A 94 11.60 6.74 -7.96
N VAL A 95 12.05 7.98 -8.11
CA VAL A 95 12.91 8.42 -9.22
C VAL A 95 14.30 7.79 -9.09
N GLU A 96 14.86 7.73 -7.88
CA GLU A 96 16.15 7.07 -7.64
C GLU A 96 16.07 5.57 -7.93
N LEU A 97 15.02 4.89 -7.49
CA LEU A 97 14.86 3.47 -7.79
C LEU A 97 14.70 3.23 -9.29
N ALA A 98 13.96 4.06 -10.01
CA ALA A 98 13.84 3.96 -11.46
C ALA A 98 15.19 4.15 -12.17
N LEU A 99 15.97 5.14 -11.74
CA LEU A 99 17.28 5.45 -12.32
C LEU A 99 18.33 4.37 -12.04
N TYR A 100 18.48 3.96 -10.78
CA TYR A 100 19.53 3.01 -10.36
C TYR A 100 19.12 1.56 -10.57
N GLY A 101 17.83 1.26 -10.43
CA GLY A 101 17.26 -0.07 -10.66
C GLY A 101 17.02 -0.41 -12.12
N ARG A 102 17.12 0.58 -13.03
CA ARG A 102 16.79 0.45 -14.47
C ARG A 102 15.38 -0.11 -14.69
N VAL A 103 14.45 0.27 -13.83
CA VAL A 103 13.04 -0.11 -13.88
C VAL A 103 12.20 1.10 -14.29
N SER A 104 10.99 0.87 -14.79
CA SER A 104 10.09 1.98 -15.10
C SER A 104 9.67 2.70 -13.81
N LEU A 105 9.31 3.99 -13.91
CA LEU A 105 8.78 4.75 -12.76
C LEU A 105 7.55 4.07 -12.13
N ARG A 106 6.71 3.44 -12.96
CA ARG A 106 5.51 2.73 -12.50
C ARG A 106 5.87 1.46 -11.72
N ASP A 107 6.88 0.72 -12.17
CA ASP A 107 7.34 -0.47 -11.48
C ASP A 107 8.07 -0.12 -10.20
N ALA A 108 8.93 0.92 -10.21
CA ALA A 108 9.57 1.45 -9.02
C ALA A 108 8.56 1.86 -7.94
N GLN A 109 7.49 2.56 -8.33
CA GLN A 109 6.42 2.93 -7.42
C GLN A 109 5.69 1.70 -6.86
N THR A 110 5.43 0.70 -7.71
CA THR A 110 4.76 -0.54 -7.30
C THR A 110 5.62 -1.31 -6.29
N ILE A 111 6.92 -1.47 -6.55
CA ILE A 111 7.86 -2.15 -5.66
C ILE A 111 7.95 -1.43 -4.31
N LEU A 112 8.11 -0.10 -4.31
CA LEU A 112 8.21 0.66 -3.06
C LEU A 112 6.91 0.64 -2.25
N SER A 113 5.76 0.70 -2.92
CA SER A 113 4.46 0.55 -2.27
C SER A 113 4.23 -0.84 -1.67
N HIS A 114 4.85 -1.87 -2.26
CA HIS A 114 4.83 -3.23 -1.73
C HIS A 114 5.64 -3.30 -0.41
N PHE A 115 6.84 -2.75 -0.39
CA PHE A 115 7.66 -2.66 0.82
C PHE A 115 7.00 -1.86 1.94
N GLU A 116 6.25 -0.80 1.61
CA GLU A 116 5.45 -0.06 2.58
C GLU A 116 4.30 -0.92 3.15
N ALA A 117 3.58 -1.64 2.28
CA ALA A 117 2.47 -2.49 2.69
C ALA A 117 2.91 -3.67 3.58
N GLU A 118 4.11 -4.20 3.36
CA GLU A 118 4.71 -5.26 4.19
C GLU A 118 5.38 -4.75 5.46
N GLY A 119 5.52 -3.41 5.62
CA GLY A 119 6.09 -2.79 6.82
C GLY A 119 7.63 -2.75 6.84
N TYR A 120 8.29 -3.04 5.72
CA TYR A 120 9.74 -2.93 5.57
C TYR A 120 10.21 -1.49 5.32
N ALA A 121 9.33 -0.60 4.87
CA ALA A 121 9.62 0.80 4.65
C ALA A 121 8.45 1.70 5.09
N TYR A 122 8.72 2.98 5.35
CA TYR A 122 7.71 3.99 5.58
C TYR A 122 7.94 5.21 4.69
N VAL A 123 6.86 5.90 4.30
CA VAL A 123 6.93 7.08 3.45
C VAL A 123 7.07 8.34 4.28
N ILE A 124 8.03 9.18 3.93
CA ILE A 124 8.13 10.57 4.36
C ILE A 124 7.98 11.50 3.15
N VAL A 125 7.32 12.62 3.36
CA VAL A 125 7.21 13.68 2.35
C VAL A 125 8.19 14.77 2.74
N SER A 126 9.11 15.12 1.84
CA SER A 126 10.03 16.25 2.07
C SER A 126 9.27 17.58 2.06
N GLU A 127 9.89 18.65 2.55
CA GLU A 127 9.33 20.01 2.48
C GLU A 127 9.08 20.48 1.04
N GLU A 128 9.78 19.87 0.07
CA GLU A 128 9.64 20.10 -1.37
C GLU A 128 8.49 19.28 -2.00
N GLY A 129 7.75 18.49 -1.21
CA GLY A 129 6.65 17.66 -1.67
C GLY A 129 7.08 16.33 -2.30
N VAL A 130 8.35 15.95 -2.19
CA VAL A 130 8.88 14.71 -2.77
C VAL A 130 8.67 13.55 -1.80
N GLN A 131 8.10 12.45 -2.28
CA GLN A 131 7.94 11.23 -1.49
C GLN A 131 9.24 10.43 -1.45
N HIS A 132 9.70 10.13 -0.24
CA HIS A 132 10.82 9.23 0.01
C HIS A 132 10.36 8.05 0.86
N TYR A 133 10.81 6.87 0.49
CA TYR A 133 10.64 5.65 1.25
C TYR A 133 11.89 5.45 2.11
N VAL A 134 11.69 5.27 3.41
CA VAL A 134 12.76 5.05 4.38
C VAL A 134 12.70 3.61 4.87
N PHE A 135 13.81 2.90 4.71
CA PHE A 135 14.03 1.55 5.19
C PHE A 135 14.77 1.62 6.53
N PRO A 136 14.09 1.41 7.68
CA PRO A 136 14.66 1.59 9.01
C PRO A 136 15.85 0.68 9.30
N ASP A 137 15.93 -0.49 8.63
CA ASP A 137 17.03 -1.44 8.80
C ASP A 137 18.37 -0.94 8.20
N PHE A 138 18.30 0.01 7.26
CA PHE A 138 19.46 0.57 6.58
C PHE A 138 19.63 2.08 6.82
N SER A 139 18.58 2.72 7.32
CA SER A 139 18.61 4.11 7.73
C SER A 139 19.38 4.20 9.04
N PRO A 140 20.43 5.03 9.15
CA PRO A 140 20.90 5.47 10.45
C PRO A 140 19.71 6.21 11.07
N GLY A 141 18.94 5.52 11.91
CA GLY A 141 17.82 6.13 12.59
C GLY A 141 18.29 7.39 13.33
N PRO A 142 17.38 8.30 13.71
CA PRO A 142 17.70 9.46 14.54
C PRO A 142 18.06 9.08 15.99
N ARG A 143 18.82 7.99 16.18
CA ARG A 143 19.35 7.50 17.46
C ARG A 143 20.80 7.92 17.74
N GLU A 144 21.37 8.78 16.90
CA GLU A 144 22.67 9.43 17.14
C GLU A 144 22.60 10.97 17.21
N LEU A 145 21.45 11.52 17.64
CA LEU A 145 21.47 12.71 18.52
C LEU A 145 21.68 12.22 19.97
N SER A 146 22.70 11.40 20.16
CA SER A 146 23.99 11.77 20.73
C SER A 146 23.86 11.96 22.25
N GLU A 147 24.21 10.88 22.97
CA GLU A 147 24.50 10.96 24.41
C GLU A 147 25.43 12.15 24.69
N SER A 148 26.32 12.50 23.76
CA SER A 148 27.16 13.70 23.80
C SER A 148 26.42 15.04 23.77
N GLU A 149 25.30 15.21 23.07
CA GLU A 149 24.52 16.46 23.09
C GLU A 149 23.64 16.53 24.33
N SER A 150 23.12 15.38 24.80
CA SER A 150 22.41 15.30 26.08
C SER A 150 23.35 15.62 27.25
N GLU A 151 24.59 15.10 27.23
CA GLU A 151 25.63 15.45 28.19
C GLU A 151 26.05 16.92 28.10
N ASN A 152 26.24 17.45 26.88
CA ASN A 152 26.57 18.87 26.69
C ASN A 152 25.44 19.80 27.13
N PHE A 153 24.18 19.40 26.96
CA PHE A 153 23.02 20.15 27.42
C PHE A 153 22.92 20.14 28.95
N MET A 154 23.06 18.96 29.57
CA MET A 154 23.08 18.83 31.04
C MET A 154 24.25 19.58 31.68
N ARG A 155 25.41 19.59 31.02
CA ARG A 155 26.58 20.37 31.46
C ARG A 155 26.31 21.87 31.41
N ARG A 156 25.70 22.38 30.34
CA ARG A 156 25.32 23.79 30.22
C ARG A 156 24.26 24.22 31.24
N LEU A 157 23.34 23.32 31.57
CA LEU A 157 22.34 23.56 32.61
C LEU A 157 22.99 23.68 34.00
N ALA A 158 23.91 22.78 34.32
CA ALA A 158 24.65 22.80 35.59
C ALA A 158 25.56 24.04 35.71
N GLU A 159 26.21 24.46 34.62
CA GLU A 159 27.01 25.69 34.59
C GLU A 159 26.14 26.94 34.80
N ALA A 160 24.93 26.98 34.20
CA ALA A 160 24.00 28.08 34.39
C ALA A 160 23.42 28.15 35.82
N GLU A 161 23.13 27.01 36.45
CA GLU A 161 22.68 26.98 37.85
C GLU A 161 23.77 27.46 38.82
N ALA A 162 25.03 27.09 38.58
CA ALA A 162 26.16 27.52 39.41
C ALA A 162 26.45 29.04 39.30
N GLU A 163 26.26 29.65 38.13
CA GLU A 163 26.42 31.10 37.97
C GLU A 163 25.35 31.91 38.72
N VAL A 164 24.13 31.38 38.80
CA VAL A 164 23.02 32.02 39.52
C VAL A 164 23.21 31.98 41.04
N GLU A 165 23.81 30.91 41.59
CA GLU A 165 24.08 30.78 43.03
C GLU A 165 25.24 31.65 43.52
N VAL A 166 26.19 32.01 42.64
CA VAL A 166 27.33 32.88 42.99
C VAL A 166 26.97 34.38 42.94
N HIS A 167 25.90 34.75 42.23
CA HIS A 167 25.47 36.14 42.04
C HIS A 167 24.15 36.51 42.77
N GLY A 168 23.57 35.59 43.55
CA GLY A 168 22.42 35.82 44.44
C GLY A 168 22.84 35.95 45.89
#